data_AF-A0A286CBJ2-F1
#
_entry.id   AF-A0A286CBJ2-F1
#
_cell.length_a   1.000
_cell.length_b   1.000
_cell.length_c   1.000
_cell.angle_alpha   90.00
_cell.angle_beta   90.00
_cell.angle_gamma   90.00
#
_symmetry.space_group_name_H-M   'P 1'
#
loop_
_entity.id
_entity.type
_entity.pdbx_description
1 polymer ?
#
loop_
_entity_poly.entity_id
_entity_poly.type
_entity_poly.pdbx_seq_one_letter_code
_entity_poly.pdbx_strand_id
1 'polypeptide(L)'
;MRLGRTTRPACCATRVTGKPNGGRGAIAGVRGGPVALAGGRLLWAVARAAATSNLPGMRISVSSDMDEPVARSLVAALRERGHEVRPHGALRPDGDPQWAVCSEAAAREVADGTTDMAVVCCWTGTGASIAANKVPGVRAALCADAYTADGARRWNDANVLALSLRLTSEPLLTEILDAWFAGAPSADAEDRQNVDRIRLLDHGKTRM
;
A
#
# COMPACT_ATOMS: atom_id res chain seq x y z
N MET A 1 -41.79 -46.45 -15.97
CA MET A 1 -41.38 -45.15 -16.56
C MET A 1 -42.15 -44.02 -15.88
N ARG A 2 -41.52 -43.30 -14.94
CA ARG A 2 -42.10 -42.12 -14.27
C ARG A 2 -41.25 -40.90 -14.62
N LEU A 3 -41.91 -39.86 -15.13
CA LEU A 3 -41.32 -38.59 -15.53
C LEU A 3 -40.91 -37.76 -14.30
N GLY A 4 -39.68 -37.23 -14.35
CA GLY A 4 -39.05 -36.47 -13.29
C GLY A 4 -39.62 -35.04 -13.16
N ARG A 5 -39.84 -34.63 -11.91
CA ARG A 5 -40.08 -33.24 -11.52
C ARG A 5 -38.75 -32.61 -11.14
N THR A 6 -38.40 -31.50 -11.81
CA THR A 6 -37.24 -30.67 -11.51
C THR A 6 -37.54 -29.75 -10.33
N THR A 7 -36.84 -29.92 -9.21
CA THR A 7 -36.81 -28.96 -8.11
C THR A 7 -35.56 -28.08 -8.20
N ARG A 8 -35.76 -26.76 -8.20
CA ARG A 8 -34.69 -25.75 -8.13
C ARG A 8 -34.17 -25.67 -6.69
N PRO A 9 -32.86 -25.54 -6.44
CA PRO A 9 -32.36 -25.33 -5.08
C PRO A 9 -32.57 -23.88 -4.62
N ALA A 10 -32.96 -23.77 -3.35
CA ALA A 10 -33.24 -22.52 -2.66
C ALA A 10 -31.97 -21.70 -2.41
N CYS A 11 -32.07 -20.40 -2.69
CA CYS A 11 -31.08 -19.39 -2.33
C CYS A 11 -31.08 -19.21 -0.81
N CYS A 12 -29.97 -19.56 -0.16
CA CYS A 12 -29.79 -19.42 1.28
C CYS A 12 -29.42 -17.96 1.60
N ALA A 13 -30.38 -17.20 2.12
CA ALA A 13 -30.17 -15.86 2.63
C ALA A 13 -29.64 -15.94 4.08
N THR A 14 -28.36 -15.65 4.29
CA THR A 14 -27.82 -15.41 5.63
C THR A 14 -27.87 -13.92 6.00
N ARG A 15 -28.48 -13.72 7.17
CA ARG A 15 -28.85 -12.49 7.85
C ARG A 15 -27.61 -11.65 8.22
N VAL A 16 -27.52 -10.42 7.72
CA VAL A 16 -26.62 -9.40 8.27
C VAL A 16 -27.32 -8.75 9.47
N THR A 17 -26.78 -8.92 10.68
CA THR A 17 -27.24 -8.23 11.89
C THR A 17 -26.67 -6.80 11.90
N GLY A 18 -27.50 -5.83 11.52
CA GLY A 18 -27.19 -4.40 11.63
C GLY A 18 -27.28 -3.88 13.07
N LYS A 19 -26.35 -3.00 13.43
CA LYS A 19 -26.27 -2.28 14.72
C LYS A 19 -27.42 -1.25 14.82
N PRO A 20 -28.07 -1.05 15.98
CA PRO A 20 -29.27 -0.22 16.09
C PRO A 20 -28.95 1.28 16.07
N ASN A 21 -29.57 2.02 15.15
CA ASN A 21 -29.71 3.48 15.23
C ASN A 21 -30.99 3.81 16.00
N GLY A 22 -30.83 4.29 17.23
CA GLY A 22 -31.90 4.88 18.03
C GLY A 22 -32.02 6.38 17.80
N GLY A 23 -33.25 6.89 17.73
CA GLY A 23 -33.55 8.31 17.90
C GLY A 23 -34.49 8.91 16.85
N ARG A 24 -35.79 8.56 16.91
CA ARG A 24 -36.86 9.39 16.31
C ARG A 24 -37.22 10.48 17.32
N GLY A 25 -37.09 11.74 16.93
CA GLY A 25 -37.57 12.92 17.67
C GLY A 25 -38.39 13.80 16.73
N ALA A 26 -39.53 14.26 17.23
CA ALA A 26 -40.66 14.86 16.52
C ALA A 26 -40.35 16.06 15.60
N ILE A 27 -41.13 16.13 14.51
CA ILE A 27 -41.31 17.33 13.69
C ILE A 27 -42.26 18.32 14.39
N ALA A 28 -41.78 19.52 14.71
CA ALA A 28 -42.60 20.66 15.09
C ALA A 28 -42.12 21.88 14.31
N GLY A 29 -43.06 22.56 13.64
CA GLY A 29 -42.77 23.61 12.68
C GLY A 29 -42.16 24.87 13.30
N VAL A 30 -41.27 25.51 12.56
CA VAL A 30 -40.86 26.90 12.80
C VAL A 30 -40.86 27.65 11.48
N ARG A 31 -41.46 28.83 11.54
CA ARG A 31 -41.72 29.79 10.47
C ARG A 31 -40.43 30.27 9.79
N GLY A 32 -40.56 30.59 8.50
CA GLY A 32 -39.48 31.07 7.65
C GLY A 32 -38.82 32.36 8.15
N GLY A 33 -37.50 32.35 8.04
CA GLY A 33 -36.60 33.51 8.02
C GLY A 33 -35.47 33.20 7.03
N PRO A 34 -34.82 34.21 6.42
CA PRO A 34 -33.91 33.98 5.32
C PRO A 34 -32.64 33.28 5.82
N VAL A 35 -32.37 32.07 5.31
CA VAL A 35 -31.11 31.36 5.55
C VAL A 35 -30.09 31.89 4.54
N ALA A 36 -29.16 32.70 5.02
CA ALA A 36 -28.00 33.13 4.27
C ALA A 36 -27.16 31.91 3.85
N LEU A 37 -26.92 31.78 2.55
CA LEU A 37 -25.99 30.81 1.96
C LEU A 37 -24.55 31.19 2.35
N ALA A 38 -24.06 30.68 3.47
CA ALA A 38 -22.64 30.66 3.78
C ALA A 38 -21.97 29.55 2.95
N GLY A 39 -21.39 29.94 1.81
CA GLY A 39 -20.61 29.07 0.94
C GLY A 39 -19.36 28.56 1.65
N GLY A 40 -19.47 27.38 2.28
CA GLY A 40 -18.33 26.58 2.70
C GLY A 40 -17.72 25.88 1.49
N ARG A 41 -16.87 26.58 0.74
CA ARG A 41 -15.96 25.93 -0.21
C ARG A 41 -14.98 25.10 0.61
N LEU A 42 -15.12 23.77 0.52
CA LEU A 42 -14.10 22.83 0.98
C LEU A 42 -12.84 23.08 0.13
N LEU A 43 -11.99 23.99 0.60
CA LEU A 43 -10.66 24.22 0.09
C LEU A 43 -9.82 22.99 0.46
N TRP A 44 -9.89 21.95 -0.36
CA TRP A 44 -8.75 21.04 -0.53
C TRP A 44 -7.69 21.83 -1.33
N ALA A 45 -7.15 22.87 -0.70
CA ALA A 45 -6.11 23.68 -1.29
C ALA A 45 -4.87 22.81 -1.42
N VAL A 46 -4.64 22.35 -2.65
CA VAL A 46 -3.34 22.33 -3.34
C VAL A 46 -2.18 22.79 -2.44
N ALA A 47 -1.67 21.88 -1.62
CA ALA A 47 -0.31 21.96 -1.07
C ALA A 47 0.62 21.20 -2.02
N ARG A 48 0.57 21.58 -3.31
CA ARG A 48 1.61 21.23 -4.29
C ARG A 48 2.65 22.35 -4.23
N ALA A 49 3.91 21.96 -4.17
CA ALA A 49 5.13 22.78 -4.08
C ALA A 49 5.60 23.08 -2.64
N ALA A 50 6.45 22.19 -2.10
CA ALA A 50 7.60 22.46 -1.20
C ALA A 50 8.02 21.25 -0.33
N ALA A 51 7.39 20.09 -0.44
CA ALA A 51 7.79 18.90 0.34
C ALA A 51 8.97 18.10 -0.29
N THR A 52 9.56 18.58 -1.39
CA THR A 52 10.71 17.92 -2.04
C THR A 52 12.06 18.30 -1.44
N SER A 53 12.12 19.17 -0.42
CA SER A 53 13.40 19.71 0.06
C SER A 53 13.58 19.57 1.57
N ASN A 54 13.73 18.32 2.07
CA ASN A 54 14.64 17.99 3.19
C ASN A 54 14.64 16.52 3.65
N LEU A 55 14.13 15.56 2.88
CA LEU A 55 14.29 14.16 3.27
C LEU A 55 15.77 13.77 3.12
N PRO A 56 16.41 13.17 4.14
CA PRO A 56 17.76 12.65 3.99
C PRO A 56 17.77 11.62 2.86
N GLY A 57 18.78 11.67 2.00
CA GLY A 57 18.95 10.70 0.92
C GLY A 57 18.98 9.27 1.47
N MET A 58 18.16 8.39 0.90
CA MET A 58 18.04 6.99 1.31
C MET A 58 18.57 6.09 0.21
N ARG A 59 19.08 4.91 0.56
CA ARG A 59 19.37 3.84 -0.39
C ARG A 59 18.12 3.00 -0.57
N ILE A 60 17.60 2.93 -1.79
CA ILE A 60 16.33 2.26 -2.10
C ILE A 60 16.54 1.22 -3.20
N SER A 61 16.26 -0.04 -2.89
CA SER A 61 16.23 -1.10 -3.90
C SER A 61 14.91 -1.03 -4.69
N VAL A 62 14.96 -1.16 -6.01
CA VAL A 62 13.75 -1.17 -6.84
C VAL A 62 13.75 -2.40 -7.73
N SER A 63 12.75 -3.27 -7.61
CA SER A 63 12.61 -4.44 -8.48
C SER A 63 11.39 -4.32 -9.39
N SER A 64 11.52 -4.84 -10.61
CA SER A 64 10.40 -5.07 -11.49
C SER A 64 10.64 -6.31 -12.35
N ASP A 65 9.57 -7.06 -12.63
CA ASP A 65 9.62 -8.20 -13.56
C ASP A 65 9.46 -7.79 -15.03
N MET A 66 9.05 -6.54 -15.29
CA MET A 66 8.79 -6.02 -16.63
C MET A 66 9.29 -4.58 -16.75
N ASP A 67 9.81 -4.21 -17.91
CA ASP A 67 10.20 -2.83 -18.20
C ASP A 67 9.01 -1.97 -18.66
N GLU A 68 8.10 -1.71 -17.72
CA GLU A 68 6.91 -0.88 -17.94
C GLU A 68 7.20 0.62 -17.68
N PRO A 69 6.49 1.55 -18.35
CA PRO A 69 6.66 2.99 -18.15
C PRO A 69 6.59 3.41 -16.68
N VAL A 70 5.62 2.89 -15.92
CA VAL A 70 5.47 3.21 -14.50
C VAL A 70 6.66 2.74 -13.65
N ALA A 71 7.32 1.63 -14.01
CA ALA A 71 8.51 1.15 -13.31
C ALA A 71 9.71 2.08 -13.54
N ARG A 72 9.88 2.60 -14.76
CA ARG A 72 10.89 3.63 -15.07
C ARG A 72 10.58 4.95 -14.38
N SER A 73 9.32 5.38 -14.39
CA SER A 73 8.86 6.60 -13.73
C SER A 73 9.05 6.53 -12.21
N LEU A 74 8.90 5.34 -11.60
CA LEU A 74 9.25 5.09 -10.19
C LEU A 74 10.74 5.35 -9.92
N VAL A 75 11.64 4.76 -10.72
CA VAL A 75 13.08 4.97 -10.56
C VAL A 75 13.43 6.46 -10.70
N ALA A 76 12.84 7.14 -11.69
CA ALA A 76 13.05 8.58 -11.89
C ALA A 76 12.54 9.40 -10.70
N ALA A 77 11.32 9.15 -10.23
CA ALA A 77 10.69 9.87 -9.12
C ALA A 77 11.47 9.70 -7.81
N LEU A 78 12.03 8.51 -7.54
CA LEU A 78 12.86 8.27 -6.36
C LEU A 78 14.19 9.04 -6.43
N ARG A 79 14.82 9.09 -7.61
CA ARG A 79 16.05 9.87 -7.83
C ARG A 79 15.80 11.37 -7.73
N GLU A 80 14.69 11.86 -8.24
CA GLU A 80 14.28 13.27 -8.15
C GLU A 80 14.06 13.71 -6.69
N ARG A 81 13.61 12.80 -5.83
CA ARG A 81 13.50 12.99 -4.36
C ARG A 81 14.86 12.94 -3.64
N GLY A 82 15.97 12.74 -4.35
CA GLY A 82 17.32 12.71 -3.78
C GLY A 82 17.74 11.36 -3.19
N HIS A 83 17.03 10.28 -3.51
CA HIS A 83 17.40 8.93 -3.06
C HIS A 83 18.38 8.24 -4.03
N GLU A 84 19.26 7.40 -3.49
CA GLU A 84 20.11 6.49 -4.25
C GLU A 84 19.29 5.25 -4.62
N VAL A 85 19.13 4.97 -5.91
CA VAL A 85 18.28 3.87 -6.40
C VAL A 85 19.12 2.72 -6.95
N ARG A 86 18.91 1.51 -6.41
CA ARG A 86 19.51 0.24 -6.86
C ARG A 86 18.47 -0.61 -7.61
N PRO A 87 18.47 -0.60 -8.96
CA PRO A 87 17.50 -1.36 -9.74
C PRO A 87 17.81 -2.86 -9.75
N HIS A 88 16.77 -3.70 -9.88
CA HIS A 88 16.81 -5.16 -9.98
C HIS A 88 15.82 -5.66 -11.05
N GLY A 89 16.02 -6.90 -11.52
CA GLY A 89 15.16 -7.54 -12.52
C GLY A 89 15.19 -6.83 -13.87
N ALA A 90 14.03 -6.64 -14.50
CA ALA A 90 13.90 -6.05 -15.82
C ALA A 90 14.38 -4.58 -15.92
N LEU A 91 14.61 -3.92 -14.77
CA LEU A 91 15.20 -2.59 -14.71
C LEU A 91 16.73 -2.58 -14.92
N ARG A 92 17.34 -3.77 -15.08
CA ARG A 92 18.74 -3.96 -15.41
C ARG A 92 18.87 -4.78 -16.70
N PRO A 93 19.80 -4.43 -17.62
CA PRO A 93 20.03 -5.21 -18.84
C PRO A 93 20.37 -6.69 -18.60
N ASP A 94 20.98 -7.01 -17.45
CA ASP A 94 21.48 -8.33 -17.06
C ASP A 94 20.73 -8.94 -15.86
N GLY A 95 19.63 -8.32 -15.43
CA GLY A 95 18.88 -8.76 -14.25
C GLY A 95 17.95 -9.93 -14.56
N ASP A 96 17.79 -10.86 -13.61
CA ASP A 96 16.77 -11.91 -13.69
C ASP A 96 15.37 -11.30 -13.48
N PRO A 97 14.51 -11.28 -14.51
CA PRO A 97 13.21 -10.62 -14.43
C PRO A 97 12.15 -11.46 -13.72
N GLN A 98 12.42 -12.68 -13.28
CA GLN A 98 11.41 -13.46 -12.57
C GLN A 98 10.98 -12.72 -11.30
N TRP A 99 9.69 -12.35 -11.20
CA TRP A 99 9.15 -11.50 -10.12
C TRP A 99 9.56 -11.97 -8.72
N ALA A 100 9.66 -13.28 -8.50
CA ALA A 100 10.08 -13.85 -7.23
C ALA A 100 11.55 -13.56 -6.95
N VAL A 101 12.42 -13.77 -7.93
CA VAL A 101 13.88 -13.60 -7.83
C VAL A 101 14.23 -12.13 -7.63
N CYS A 102 13.73 -11.24 -8.48
CA CYS A 102 14.06 -9.82 -8.39
C CYS A 102 13.48 -9.15 -7.13
N SER A 103 12.28 -9.55 -6.69
CA SER A 103 11.68 -9.02 -5.45
C SER A 103 12.37 -9.56 -4.20
N GLU A 104 12.81 -10.82 -4.21
CA GLU A 104 13.64 -11.39 -3.16
C GLU A 104 14.98 -10.67 -3.07
N ALA A 105 15.65 -10.40 -4.19
CA ALA A 105 16.93 -9.69 -4.22
C ALA A 105 16.82 -8.29 -3.59
N ALA A 106 15.82 -7.50 -3.99
CA ALA A 106 15.56 -6.18 -3.41
C ALA A 106 15.20 -6.26 -1.90
N ALA A 107 14.41 -7.25 -1.51
CA ALA A 107 14.02 -7.47 -0.12
C ALA A 107 15.21 -7.91 0.77
N ARG A 108 16.14 -8.71 0.24
CA ARG A 108 17.36 -9.12 0.95
C ARG A 108 18.27 -7.93 1.26
N GLU A 109 18.43 -6.99 0.33
CA GLU A 109 19.20 -5.76 0.57
C GLU A 109 18.61 -4.90 1.70
N VAL A 110 17.29 -4.94 1.91
CA VAL A 110 16.66 -4.29 3.07
C VAL A 110 16.93 -5.06 4.36
N ALA A 111 16.83 -6.39 4.32
CA ALA A 111 17.03 -7.24 5.50
C ALA A 111 18.48 -7.22 6.01
N ASP A 112 19.46 -7.11 5.11
CA ASP A 112 20.89 -7.07 5.46
C ASP A 112 21.44 -5.65 5.70
N GLY A 113 20.62 -4.61 5.47
CA GLY A 113 20.97 -3.21 5.69
C GLY A 113 21.74 -2.54 4.53
N THR A 114 21.93 -3.23 3.41
CA THR A 114 22.50 -2.67 2.18
C THR A 114 21.66 -1.48 1.68
N THR A 115 20.34 -1.59 1.76
CA THR A 115 19.39 -0.51 1.49
C THR A 115 18.48 -0.25 2.69
N ASP A 116 17.99 0.98 2.78
CA ASP A 116 17.14 1.40 3.88
C ASP A 116 15.68 0.95 3.66
N MET A 117 15.25 0.89 2.39
CA MET A 117 13.91 0.45 1.95
C MET A 117 13.97 -0.20 0.56
N ALA A 118 12.87 -0.85 0.16
CA ALA A 118 12.68 -1.26 -1.22
C ALA A 118 11.29 -0.93 -1.77
N VAL A 119 11.22 -0.81 -3.10
CA VAL A 119 9.96 -0.81 -3.85
C VAL A 119 9.96 -1.99 -4.82
N VAL A 120 9.00 -2.90 -4.69
CA VAL A 120 8.93 -4.12 -5.51
C VAL A 120 7.69 -4.10 -6.40
N CYS A 121 7.85 -4.45 -7.67
CA CYS A 121 6.77 -4.34 -8.64
C CYS A 121 6.60 -5.65 -9.42
N CYS A 122 5.34 -6.02 -9.64
CA CYS A 122 4.97 -6.94 -10.71
C CYS A 122 3.63 -6.53 -11.31
N TRP A 123 3.10 -7.27 -12.29
CA TRP A 123 1.84 -6.89 -12.96
C TRP A 123 0.72 -6.48 -11.99
N THR A 124 0.44 -7.29 -10.95
CA THR A 124 -0.55 -6.97 -9.91
C THR A 124 0.06 -6.47 -8.60
N GLY A 125 1.38 -6.52 -8.46
CA GLY A 125 2.10 -6.31 -7.20
C GLY A 125 1.96 -7.44 -6.17
N THR A 126 1.05 -8.40 -6.37
CA THR A 126 0.76 -9.48 -5.42
C THR A 126 1.90 -10.49 -5.32
N GLY A 127 2.44 -10.93 -6.46
CA GLY A 127 3.56 -11.88 -6.46
C GLY A 127 4.81 -11.28 -5.81
N ALA A 128 5.13 -10.05 -6.20
CA ALA A 128 6.25 -9.30 -5.65
C ALA A 128 6.16 -9.14 -4.13
N SER A 129 4.99 -8.77 -3.61
CA SER A 129 4.78 -8.65 -2.16
C SER A 129 4.88 -9.99 -1.42
N ILE A 130 4.38 -11.08 -2.01
CA ILE A 130 4.49 -12.42 -1.42
C ILE A 130 5.95 -12.85 -1.34
N ALA A 131 6.73 -12.68 -2.42
CA ALA A 131 8.15 -13.03 -2.45
C ALA A 131 8.97 -12.23 -1.45
N ALA A 132 8.81 -10.90 -1.43
CA ALA A 132 9.52 -10.03 -0.51
C ALA A 132 9.27 -10.41 0.97
N ASN A 133 8.02 -10.70 1.34
CA ASN A 133 7.66 -11.13 2.69
C ASN A 133 8.17 -12.54 3.09
N LYS A 134 8.79 -13.30 2.17
CA LYS A 134 9.50 -14.54 2.54
C LYS A 134 10.88 -14.27 3.13
N VAL A 135 11.45 -13.09 2.91
CA VAL A 135 12.72 -12.69 3.50
C VAL A 135 12.50 -12.28 4.96
N PRO A 136 13.14 -12.94 5.94
CA PRO A 136 13.03 -12.55 7.35
C PRO A 136 13.40 -11.09 7.59
N GLY A 137 12.61 -10.37 8.40
CA GLY A 137 12.82 -8.94 8.68
C GLY A 137 12.14 -7.99 7.69
N VAL A 138 11.59 -8.50 6.58
CA VAL A 138 10.87 -7.71 5.58
C VAL A 138 9.38 -7.68 5.86
N ARG A 139 8.80 -6.49 5.74
CA ARG A 139 7.36 -6.22 5.82
C ARG A 139 6.97 -5.47 4.55
N ALA A 140 6.60 -6.23 3.52
CA ALA A 140 6.20 -5.70 2.22
C ALA A 140 4.68 -5.49 2.15
N ALA A 141 4.25 -4.25 1.92
CA ALA A 141 2.84 -3.88 1.84
C ALA A 141 2.46 -3.56 0.38
N LEU A 142 1.43 -4.25 -0.15
CA LEU A 142 0.85 -3.92 -1.46
C LEU A 142 -0.12 -2.75 -1.30
N CYS A 143 0.27 -1.58 -1.81
CA CYS A 143 -0.51 -0.35 -1.68
C CYS A 143 -1.12 0.02 -3.03
N ALA A 144 -2.39 0.42 -3.02
CA ALA A 144 -3.11 0.82 -4.22
C ALA A 144 -3.35 2.33 -4.29
N ASP A 145 -3.13 3.05 -3.19
CA ASP A 145 -3.38 4.49 -3.04
C ASP A 145 -2.52 5.10 -1.91
N ALA A 146 -2.58 6.42 -1.78
CA ALA A 146 -1.85 7.16 -0.75
C ALA A 146 -2.22 6.76 0.68
N TYR A 147 -3.50 6.46 0.95
CA TYR A 147 -3.95 6.12 2.30
C TYR A 147 -3.40 4.77 2.77
N THR A 148 -3.42 3.77 1.88
CA THR A 148 -2.81 2.47 2.14
C THR A 148 -1.30 2.55 2.26
N ALA A 149 -0.63 3.47 1.55
CA ALA A 149 0.81 3.72 1.70
C ALA A 149 1.17 4.38 3.05
N ASP A 150 0.44 5.42 3.47
CA ASP A 150 0.60 6.03 4.80
C ASP A 150 0.33 5.00 5.91
N GLY A 151 -0.79 4.27 5.81
CA GLY A 151 -1.16 3.22 6.77
C GLY A 151 -0.12 2.11 6.87
N ALA A 152 0.49 1.70 5.75
CA ALA A 152 1.56 0.71 5.75
C ALA A 152 2.80 1.16 6.54
N ARG A 153 3.19 2.42 6.42
CA ARG A 153 4.29 2.99 7.21
C ARG A 153 3.90 3.17 8.67
N ARG A 154 2.70 3.69 8.90
CA ARG A 154 2.19 4.06 10.22
C ARG A 154 1.90 2.86 11.12
N TRP A 155 1.09 1.92 10.66
CA TRP A 155 0.59 0.83 11.49
C TRP A 155 1.40 -0.46 11.33
N ASN A 156 2.09 -0.63 10.21
CA ASN A 156 2.82 -1.87 9.93
C ASN A 156 4.34 -1.70 9.97
N ASP A 157 4.85 -0.47 10.07
CA ASP A 157 6.28 -0.17 9.93
C ASP A 157 6.87 -0.89 8.70
N ALA A 158 6.15 -0.84 7.58
CA ALA A 158 6.50 -1.57 6.36
C ALA A 158 7.78 -1.02 5.75
N ASN A 159 8.83 -1.82 5.61
CA ASN A 159 10.11 -1.40 5.01
C ASN A 159 10.20 -1.66 3.50
N VAL A 160 9.17 -2.30 2.94
CA VAL A 160 9.05 -2.54 1.49
C VAL A 160 7.67 -2.13 0.99
N LEU A 161 7.64 -1.32 -0.06
CA LEU A 161 6.42 -0.92 -0.77
C LEU A 161 6.25 -1.84 -1.98
N ALA A 162 5.10 -2.49 -2.11
CA ALA A 162 4.76 -3.25 -3.30
C ALA A 162 3.73 -2.51 -4.15
N LEU A 163 3.96 -2.45 -5.47
CA LEU A 163 3.12 -1.74 -6.42
C LEU A 163 2.67 -2.63 -7.58
N SER A 164 1.50 -2.29 -8.12
CA SER A 164 0.91 -2.94 -9.30
C SER A 164 1.26 -2.17 -10.56
N LEU A 165 2.03 -2.79 -11.46
CA LEU A 165 2.36 -2.16 -12.75
C LEU A 165 1.10 -1.93 -13.62
N ARG A 166 0.06 -2.75 -13.43
CA ARG A 166 -1.20 -2.65 -14.16
C ARG A 166 -2.08 -1.49 -13.68
N LEU A 167 -2.11 -1.23 -12.37
CA LEU A 167 -3.10 -0.34 -11.75
C LEU A 167 -2.52 1.04 -11.40
N THR A 168 -1.20 1.15 -11.27
CA THR A 168 -0.56 2.39 -10.88
C THR A 168 -0.29 3.26 -12.10
N SER A 169 -0.94 4.43 -12.16
CA SER A 169 -0.60 5.50 -13.10
C SER A 169 0.47 6.42 -12.50
N GLU A 170 1.13 7.27 -13.31
CA GLU A 170 2.16 8.19 -12.80
C GLU A 170 1.65 9.22 -11.77
N PRO A 171 0.44 9.82 -11.92
CA PRO A 171 -0.11 10.68 -10.87
C PRO A 171 -0.36 9.91 -9.57
N LEU A 172 -0.91 8.69 -9.66
CA LEU A 172 -1.18 7.85 -8.50
C LEU A 172 0.13 7.39 -7.83
N LEU A 173 1.16 7.06 -8.62
CA LEU A 173 2.50 6.77 -8.12
C LEU A 173 3.04 7.93 -7.30
N THR A 174 2.88 9.17 -7.78
CA THR A 174 3.34 10.36 -7.05
C THR A 174 2.62 10.49 -5.70
N GLU A 175 1.29 10.34 -5.68
CA GLU A 175 0.50 10.39 -4.44
C GLU A 175 0.89 9.29 -3.45
N ILE A 176 1.12 8.07 -3.94
CA ILE A 176 1.59 6.93 -3.13
C ILE A 176 2.95 7.22 -2.53
N LEU A 177 3.92 7.69 -3.32
CA LEU A 177 5.27 7.98 -2.84
C LEU A 177 5.27 9.15 -1.85
N ASP A 178 4.47 10.18 -2.08
CA ASP A 178 4.33 11.31 -1.16
C ASP A 178 3.84 10.84 0.21
N ALA A 179 2.79 10.01 0.25
CA ALA A 179 2.28 9.44 1.49
C ALA A 179 3.27 8.47 2.14
N TRP A 180 3.94 7.62 1.35
CA TRP A 180 4.93 6.67 1.84
C TRP A 180 6.10 7.35 2.56
N PHE A 181 6.65 8.43 1.97
CA PHE A 181 7.80 9.10 2.57
C PHE A 181 7.43 10.12 3.65
N ALA A 182 6.18 10.62 3.67
CA ALA A 182 5.66 11.42 4.78
C ALA A 182 5.32 10.56 6.01
N GLY A 183 4.97 9.30 5.79
CA GLY A 183 4.56 8.36 6.85
C GLY A 183 5.70 7.93 7.76
N ALA A 184 5.40 7.86 9.06
CA ALA A 184 6.32 7.35 10.09
C ALA A 184 5.61 6.32 10.98
N PRO A 185 6.33 5.33 11.53
CA PRO A 185 5.75 4.35 12.44
C PRO A 185 5.02 5.00 13.63
N SER A 186 3.86 4.46 13.94
CA SER A 186 3.01 4.92 15.03
C SER A 186 3.67 4.77 16.40
N ALA A 187 3.45 5.77 17.26
CA ALA A 187 3.81 5.72 18.67
C ALA A 187 2.71 5.08 19.54
N ASP A 188 1.65 4.54 18.94
CA ASP A 188 0.64 3.76 19.68
C ASP A 188 1.20 2.40 20.12
N ALA A 189 0.77 1.93 21.30
CA ALA A 189 1.26 0.67 21.86
C ALA A 189 0.71 -0.56 21.12
N GLU A 190 -0.54 -0.53 20.67
CA GLU A 190 -1.19 -1.62 19.95
C GLU A 190 -0.51 -1.85 18.59
N ASP A 191 -0.24 -0.75 17.86
CA ASP A 191 0.49 -0.81 16.59
C ASP A 191 1.88 -1.45 16.76
N ARG A 192 2.65 -1.01 17.76
CA ARG A 192 3.97 -1.59 18.05
C ARG A 192 3.89 -3.07 18.43
N GLN A 193 2.92 -3.46 19.25
CA GLN A 193 2.72 -4.86 19.63
C GLN A 193 2.42 -5.75 18.42
N ASN A 194 1.65 -5.25 17.45
CA ASN A 194 1.40 -5.96 16.20
C ASN A 194 2.67 -6.12 15.36
N VAL A 195 3.48 -5.07 15.24
CA VAL A 195 4.79 -5.14 14.54
C VAL A 195 5.73 -6.14 15.23
N ASP A 196 5.81 -6.10 16.56
CA ASP A 196 6.62 -7.05 17.33
C ASP A 196 6.12 -8.49 17.18
N ARG A 197 4.79 -8.69 17.13
CA ARG A 197 4.22 -10.00 16.86
C ARG A 197 4.60 -10.53 15.47
N ILE A 198 4.60 -9.68 14.45
CA ILE A 198 5.03 -10.05 13.10
C ILE A 198 6.51 -10.44 13.09
N ARG A 199 7.39 -9.67 13.77
CA ARG A 199 8.82 -10.00 13.89
C ARG A 199 9.04 -11.40 14.47
N LEU A 200 8.22 -11.83 15.43
CA LEU A 200 8.29 -13.20 15.98
C LEU A 200 7.91 -14.29 14.96
N LEU A 201 7.09 -14.00 13.95
CA LEU A 201 6.71 -14.97 12.91
C LEU A 201 7.88 -15.33 12.00
N ASP A 202 8.88 -14.47 11.87
CA ASP A 202 10.06 -14.74 11.04
C ASP A 202 10.98 -15.77 11.67
N HIS A 203 11.17 -15.73 12.99
CA HIS A 203 11.99 -16.69 13.73
C HIS A 203 11.37 -18.10 13.79
N GLY A 204 10.04 -18.22 13.62
CA GLY A 204 9.35 -19.50 13.55
C GLY A 204 9.67 -20.31 12.29
N LYS A 205 10.12 -19.65 11.20
CA LYS A 205 10.43 -20.30 9.92
C LYS A 205 11.81 -20.97 9.89
N THR A 206 12.69 -20.69 10.85
CA THR A 206 14.05 -21.26 10.94
C THR A 206 14.09 -22.60 11.69
N ARG A 207 12.97 -23.06 12.25
CA ARG A 207 12.89 -24.27 13.09
C ARG A 207 12.23 -25.50 12.43
N MET A 208 12.13 -25.52 11.10
CA MET A 208 11.73 -26.71 10.32
C MET A 208 12.86 -27.09 9.39
#